data_AF-A0A5S9IQR4-F1
#
_entry.id   AF-A0A5S9IQR4-F1
#
_cell.length_a   1.000
_cell.length_b   1.000
_cell.length_c   1.000
_cell.angle_alpha   90.00
_cell.angle_beta   90.00
_cell.angle_gamma   90.00
#
_symmetry.space_group_name_H-M   'P 1'
#
loop_
_entity.id
_entity.type
_entity.pdbx_description
1 polymer ?
#
loop_
_entity_poly.entity_id
_entity_poly.type
_entity_poly.pdbx_seq_one_letter_code
_entity_poly.pdbx_strand_id
1 'polypeptide(L)'
;MLDREIALQNISNSIATNTKYRGCSIYTKNQVFLRDSVFENCSFRSDFDVEKMENCHFSSCHFATLHVGEMKSSTFQNGYITHLDIGSGYQDLWFTTHIYSLSLCNGYFKISRIQEDKIIRIEVIYFTPITMSVLQNLVDDMVKKGATVIIFNFQNMRYAKMGGHSGLVNIVDRCKEKGVATKFVSIPEKRMIVFKMLGVDRFFPGIYVDEEAALEDCTM
;
A
#
# COMPACT_ATOMS: atom_id res chain seq x y z
N MET A 1 -13.10 -6.06 -25.65
CA MET A 1 -13.98 -7.24 -25.55
C MET A 1 -13.07 -8.40 -25.14
N LEU A 2 -13.42 -9.14 -24.08
CA LEU A 2 -12.59 -10.27 -23.62
C LEU A 2 -12.75 -11.44 -24.60
N ASP A 3 -11.66 -12.13 -24.92
CA ASP A 3 -11.67 -13.18 -25.95
C ASP A 3 -12.11 -14.53 -25.41
N ARG A 4 -12.02 -14.72 -24.09
CA ARG A 4 -12.22 -16.03 -23.46
C ARG A 4 -12.75 -15.90 -22.04
N GLU A 5 -13.56 -16.86 -21.61
CA GLU A 5 -13.97 -17.06 -20.22
C GLU A 5 -13.51 -18.44 -19.73
N ILE A 6 -12.96 -18.49 -18.51
CA ILE A 6 -12.53 -19.69 -17.80
C ILE A 6 -13.18 -19.65 -16.42
N ALA A 7 -13.92 -20.70 -16.04
CA ALA A 7 -14.64 -20.73 -14.78
C ALA A 7 -14.41 -22.03 -14.01
N LEU A 8 -14.33 -21.94 -12.67
CA LEU A 8 -14.26 -23.07 -11.73
C LEU A 8 -13.12 -24.07 -12.02
N GLN A 9 -11.97 -23.55 -12.46
CA GLN A 9 -10.81 -24.38 -12.79
C GLN A 9 -9.64 -24.14 -11.83
N ASN A 10 -8.80 -25.18 -11.72
CA ASN A 10 -7.49 -25.07 -11.11
C ASN A 10 -6.48 -24.67 -12.19
N ILE A 11 -5.84 -23.52 -12.02
CA ILE A 11 -4.87 -22.99 -12.97
C ILE A 11 -3.48 -23.12 -12.35
N SER A 12 -2.67 -24.02 -12.87
CA SER A 12 -1.33 -24.32 -12.33
C SER A 12 -0.17 -23.79 -13.19
N ASN A 13 -0.42 -23.56 -14.49
CA ASN A 13 0.66 -23.34 -15.44
C ASN A 13 0.82 -21.85 -15.73
N SER A 14 -0.07 -21.27 -16.51
CA SER A 14 -0.03 -19.86 -16.88
C SER A 14 -1.43 -19.26 -16.95
N ILE A 15 -1.48 -17.95 -16.76
CA ILE A 15 -2.70 -17.17 -16.91
C ILE A 15 -2.68 -16.57 -18.31
N ALA A 16 -3.70 -16.87 -19.10
CA ALA A 16 -3.92 -16.23 -20.39
C ALA A 16 -4.38 -14.78 -20.20
N THR A 17 -3.90 -13.90 -21.07
CA THR A 17 -4.30 -12.49 -21.16
C THR A 17 -5.63 -12.33 -21.89
N ASN A 18 -6.25 -11.14 -21.85
CA ASN A 18 -7.54 -10.85 -22.47
C ASN A 18 -8.65 -11.86 -22.10
N THR A 19 -8.63 -12.35 -20.87
CA THR A 19 -9.45 -13.48 -20.42
C THR A 19 -10.20 -13.14 -19.13
N LYS A 20 -11.44 -13.62 -19.03
CA LYS A 20 -12.25 -13.58 -17.80
C LYS A 20 -12.08 -14.88 -17.01
N TYR A 21 -11.78 -14.77 -15.72
CA TYR A 21 -11.67 -15.88 -14.78
C TYR A 21 -12.74 -15.78 -13.70
N ARG A 22 -13.48 -16.85 -13.43
CA ARG A 22 -14.56 -16.86 -12.43
C ARG A 22 -14.47 -18.06 -11.50
N GLY A 23 -14.32 -17.82 -10.19
CA GLY A 23 -14.31 -18.90 -9.19
C GLY A 23 -13.11 -19.84 -9.31
N CYS A 24 -12.00 -19.38 -9.89
CA CYS A 24 -10.83 -20.22 -10.13
C CYS A 24 -9.91 -20.29 -8.91
N SER A 25 -9.23 -21.43 -8.73
CA SER A 25 -8.10 -21.55 -7.82
C SER A 25 -6.80 -21.50 -8.62
N ILE A 26 -5.98 -20.51 -8.34
CA ILE A 26 -4.78 -20.19 -9.12
C ILE A 26 -3.55 -20.53 -8.28
N TYR A 27 -2.70 -21.40 -8.83
CA TYR A 27 -1.47 -21.92 -8.24
C TYR A 27 -0.22 -21.52 -9.04
N THR A 28 -0.40 -20.81 -10.16
CA THR A 28 0.70 -20.22 -10.92
C THR A 28 1.45 -19.24 -10.03
N LYS A 29 2.78 -19.37 -9.99
CA LYS A 29 3.66 -18.49 -9.21
C LYS A 29 4.16 -17.29 -10.00
N ASN A 30 4.60 -17.50 -11.25
CA ASN A 30 5.26 -16.46 -12.04
C ASN A 30 4.47 -16.20 -13.32
N GLN A 31 4.29 -14.92 -13.65
CA GLN A 31 3.69 -14.48 -14.89
C GLN A 31 4.51 -13.30 -15.44
N VAL A 32 4.98 -13.40 -16.67
CA VAL A 32 5.74 -12.28 -17.27
C VAL A 32 4.79 -11.12 -17.57
N PHE A 33 3.71 -11.37 -18.29
CA PHE A 33 2.71 -10.35 -18.64
C PHE A 33 1.31 -10.79 -18.24
N LEU A 34 0.61 -9.94 -17.50
CA LEU A 34 -0.82 -10.06 -17.25
C LEU A 34 -1.52 -8.81 -17.77
N ARG A 35 -2.41 -8.96 -18.74
CA ARG A 35 -3.11 -7.80 -19.30
C ARG A 35 -4.55 -8.09 -19.69
N ASP A 36 -5.35 -7.03 -19.66
CA ASP A 36 -6.73 -7.00 -20.16
C ASP A 36 -7.58 -8.12 -19.56
N SER A 37 -7.34 -8.49 -18.30
CA SER A 37 -7.92 -9.68 -17.70
C SER A 37 -8.80 -9.34 -16.52
N VAL A 38 -9.88 -10.10 -16.36
CA VAL A 38 -10.87 -9.90 -15.29
C VAL A 38 -10.92 -11.15 -14.43
N PHE A 39 -10.87 -10.97 -13.12
CA PHE A 39 -10.95 -12.04 -12.13
C PHE A 39 -12.11 -11.77 -11.19
N GLU A 40 -13.01 -12.74 -11.05
CA GLU A 40 -14.17 -12.65 -10.15
C GLU A 40 -14.19 -13.87 -9.22
N ASN A 41 -14.19 -13.63 -7.91
CA ASN A 41 -14.23 -14.69 -6.90
C ASN A 41 -13.08 -15.72 -7.04
N CYS A 42 -11.91 -15.28 -7.49
CA CYS A 42 -10.76 -16.15 -7.67
C CYS A 42 -9.88 -16.19 -6.41
N SER A 43 -9.23 -17.32 -6.17
CA SER A 43 -8.30 -17.50 -5.05
C SER A 43 -6.90 -17.83 -5.57
N PHE A 44 -5.95 -16.92 -5.33
CA PHE A 44 -4.54 -17.10 -5.60
C PHE A 44 -3.89 -17.74 -4.37
N ARG A 45 -3.57 -19.03 -4.50
CA ARG A 45 -3.19 -19.93 -3.40
C ARG A 45 -1.68 -19.98 -3.16
N SER A 46 -0.90 -19.47 -4.10
CA SER A 46 0.55 -19.29 -4.00
C SER A 46 0.91 -17.81 -4.03
N ASP A 47 2.14 -17.50 -3.64
CA ASP A 47 2.74 -16.21 -3.98
C ASP A 47 2.67 -16.03 -5.51
N PHE A 48 2.18 -14.87 -5.94
CA PHE A 48 1.95 -14.56 -7.33
C PHE A 48 2.79 -13.36 -7.75
N ASP A 49 3.82 -13.64 -8.54
CA ASP A 49 4.76 -12.69 -9.11
C ASP A 49 4.36 -12.37 -10.56
N VAL A 50 4.17 -11.09 -10.85
CA VAL A 50 3.87 -10.58 -12.19
C VAL A 50 4.90 -9.52 -12.56
N GLU A 51 5.64 -9.68 -13.66
CA GLU A 51 6.59 -8.63 -14.06
C GLU A 51 5.86 -7.37 -14.51
N LYS A 52 4.83 -7.51 -15.35
CA LYS A 52 4.00 -6.39 -15.81
C LYS A 52 2.50 -6.71 -15.80
N MET A 53 1.72 -5.86 -15.15
CA MET A 53 0.27 -5.94 -15.03
C MET A 53 -0.40 -4.70 -15.63
N GLU A 54 -1.26 -4.87 -16.63
CA GLU A 54 -1.94 -3.76 -17.32
C GLU A 54 -3.44 -4.00 -17.51
N ASN A 55 -4.28 -3.01 -17.23
CA ASN A 55 -5.73 -3.09 -17.50
C ASN A 55 -6.40 -4.34 -16.90
N CYS A 56 -6.05 -4.69 -15.66
CA CYS A 56 -6.59 -5.87 -14.98
C CYS A 56 -7.63 -5.48 -13.93
N HIS A 57 -8.66 -6.30 -13.76
CA HIS A 57 -9.70 -6.09 -12.75
C HIS A 57 -9.86 -7.31 -11.87
N PHE A 58 -9.74 -7.13 -10.56
CA PHE A 58 -9.89 -8.18 -9.56
C PHE A 58 -11.06 -7.86 -8.64
N SER A 59 -12.14 -8.62 -8.74
CA SER A 59 -13.33 -8.48 -7.89
C SER A 59 -13.46 -9.69 -6.97
N SER A 60 -13.58 -9.45 -5.67
CA SER A 60 -13.75 -10.48 -4.64
C SER A 60 -12.66 -11.56 -4.70
N CYS A 61 -11.44 -11.16 -5.03
CA CYS A 61 -10.30 -12.05 -5.17
C CYS A 61 -9.46 -12.11 -3.89
N HIS A 62 -8.85 -13.27 -3.63
CA HIS A 62 -7.98 -13.48 -2.47
C HIS A 62 -6.53 -13.73 -2.91
N PHE A 63 -5.58 -13.02 -2.31
CA PHE A 63 -4.15 -13.18 -2.50
C PHE A 63 -3.42 -13.35 -1.15
N ALA A 64 -2.57 -14.37 -1.05
CA ALA A 64 -1.59 -14.44 0.04
C ALA A 64 -0.51 -13.37 -0.19
N THR A 65 0.25 -13.49 -1.28
CA THR A 65 1.26 -12.51 -1.69
C THR A 65 1.08 -12.20 -3.17
N LEU A 66 1.09 -10.92 -3.53
CA LEU A 66 1.07 -10.43 -4.90
C LEU A 66 2.25 -9.48 -5.08
N HIS A 67 3.21 -9.83 -5.93
CA HIS A 67 4.31 -8.96 -6.31
C HIS A 67 4.14 -8.57 -7.78
N VAL A 68 4.22 -7.27 -8.08
CA VAL A 68 3.99 -6.71 -9.42
C VAL A 68 5.12 -5.77 -9.79
N GLY A 69 5.96 -6.12 -10.76
CA GLY A 69 7.10 -5.27 -11.18
C GLY A 69 6.66 -3.91 -11.74
N GLU A 70 5.68 -3.90 -12.63
CA GLU A 70 5.07 -2.70 -13.19
C GLU A 70 3.54 -2.85 -13.22
N MET A 71 2.79 -1.93 -12.60
CA MET A 71 1.34 -1.96 -12.57
C MET A 71 0.74 -0.71 -13.23
N LYS A 72 -0.23 -0.91 -14.13
CA LYS A 72 -0.94 0.15 -14.86
C LYS A 72 -2.40 -0.20 -15.11
N SER A 73 -3.27 0.81 -15.06
CA SER A 73 -4.72 0.72 -15.23
C SER A 73 -5.39 -0.47 -14.53
N SER A 74 -4.91 -0.89 -13.35
CA SER A 74 -5.36 -2.14 -12.69
C SER A 74 -6.06 -1.90 -11.37
N THR A 75 -7.17 -2.60 -11.13
CA THR A 75 -8.09 -2.33 -10.02
C THR A 75 -8.39 -3.56 -9.20
N PHE A 76 -8.51 -3.38 -7.88
CA PHE A 76 -8.89 -4.42 -6.93
C PHE A 76 -10.12 -3.95 -6.16
N GLN A 77 -11.16 -4.77 -6.12
CA GLN A 77 -12.44 -4.47 -5.49
C GLN A 77 -12.93 -5.63 -4.62
N ASN A 78 -13.38 -5.32 -3.40
CA ASN A 78 -14.00 -6.27 -2.46
C ASN A 78 -13.17 -7.55 -2.20
N GLY A 79 -11.86 -7.49 -2.42
CA GLY A 79 -10.94 -8.62 -2.25
C GLY A 79 -10.17 -8.55 -0.94
N TYR A 80 -9.28 -9.53 -0.77
CA TYR A 80 -8.32 -9.57 0.32
C TYR A 80 -6.92 -9.83 -0.23
N ILE A 81 -5.95 -8.99 0.14
CA ILE A 81 -4.54 -9.19 -0.19
C ILE A 81 -3.75 -9.13 1.10
N THR A 82 -3.06 -10.22 1.46
CA THR A 82 -2.26 -10.24 2.69
C THR A 82 -0.99 -9.39 2.49
N HIS A 83 -0.28 -9.60 1.38
CA HIS A 83 0.92 -8.85 1.03
C HIS A 83 0.86 -8.44 -0.44
N LEU A 84 0.92 -7.15 -0.72
CA LEU A 84 1.00 -6.57 -2.05
C LEU A 84 2.35 -5.86 -2.17
N ASP A 85 3.15 -6.14 -3.18
CA ASP A 85 4.41 -5.46 -3.47
C ASP A 85 4.39 -4.95 -4.92
N ILE A 86 4.68 -3.68 -5.15
CA ILE A 86 4.59 -3.07 -6.48
C ILE A 86 5.90 -2.36 -6.82
N GLY A 87 6.69 -2.92 -7.75
CA GLY A 87 7.93 -2.39 -8.32
C GLY A 87 7.85 -0.96 -8.84
N SER A 88 6.83 -0.66 -9.63
CA SER A 88 6.58 0.64 -10.23
C SER A 88 5.13 0.69 -10.70
N GLY A 89 4.51 1.86 -10.68
CA GLY A 89 3.14 2.00 -11.15
C GLY A 89 2.61 3.42 -11.03
N TYR A 90 1.80 3.82 -11.99
CA TYR A 90 1.17 5.15 -12.05
C TYR A 90 -0.32 4.97 -11.85
N GLN A 91 -0.89 5.78 -10.94
CA GLN A 91 -2.32 6.00 -10.69
C GLN A 91 -3.24 4.80 -10.95
N ASP A 92 -3.64 4.05 -9.92
CA ASP A 92 -4.91 3.29 -9.97
C ASP A 92 -5.53 3.03 -8.60
N LEU A 93 -6.85 2.90 -8.65
CA LEU A 93 -7.79 3.08 -7.56
C LEU A 93 -8.04 1.77 -6.79
N TRP A 94 -7.72 1.78 -5.49
CA TRP A 94 -8.01 0.71 -4.53
C TRP A 94 -9.38 0.96 -3.87
N PHE A 95 -10.44 0.56 -4.54
CA PHE A 95 -11.79 0.65 -3.97
C PHE A 95 -12.05 -0.59 -3.10
N THR A 96 -12.41 -0.38 -1.83
CA THR A 96 -12.95 -1.40 -0.90
C THR A 96 -12.18 -2.71 -0.68
N THR A 97 -10.95 -2.85 -1.19
CA THR A 97 -10.11 -4.04 -0.96
C THR A 97 -9.35 -3.93 0.36
N HIS A 98 -9.42 -4.98 1.18
CA HIS A 98 -8.63 -5.07 2.40
C HIS A 98 -7.20 -5.49 2.05
N ILE A 99 -6.27 -4.56 2.21
CA ILE A 99 -4.84 -4.82 2.03
C ILE A 99 -4.20 -4.83 3.41
N TYR A 100 -3.70 -5.99 3.83
CA TYR A 100 -3.04 -6.13 5.12
C TYR A 100 -1.65 -5.49 5.10
N SER A 101 -0.85 -5.80 4.07
CA SER A 101 0.46 -5.21 3.83
C SER A 101 0.61 -4.69 2.40
N LEU A 102 0.98 -3.42 2.19
CA LEU A 102 1.31 -2.82 0.87
C LEU A 102 2.75 -2.31 0.83
N SER A 103 3.60 -2.93 0.03
CA SER A 103 4.96 -2.52 -0.31
C SER A 103 4.98 -1.85 -1.70
N LEU A 104 5.74 -0.77 -1.84
CA LEU A 104 5.93 -0.07 -3.11
C LEU A 104 7.42 0.00 -3.42
N CYS A 105 7.92 -0.87 -4.29
CA CYS A 105 9.29 -0.85 -4.74
C CYS A 105 9.59 0.37 -5.65
N ASN A 106 10.88 0.75 -5.81
CA ASN A 106 11.35 2.06 -6.32
C ASN A 106 11.08 3.29 -5.41
N GLY A 107 10.91 3.05 -4.11
CA GLY A 107 11.09 4.06 -3.07
C GLY A 107 10.35 3.82 -1.73
N TYR A 108 9.68 2.69 -1.59
CA TYR A 108 9.51 1.84 -0.40
C TYR A 108 8.88 2.47 0.86
N PHE A 109 7.54 2.58 0.83
CA PHE A 109 6.71 2.39 2.03
C PHE A 109 6.27 0.93 2.11
N LYS A 110 6.15 0.40 3.33
CA LYS A 110 5.43 -0.85 3.61
C LYS A 110 4.26 -0.49 4.53
N ILE A 111 3.05 -0.41 4.04
CA ILE A 111 1.86 -0.18 4.88
C ILE A 111 1.47 -1.52 5.43
N SER A 112 2.00 -1.92 6.58
CA SER A 112 1.89 -3.27 7.13
C SER A 112 0.59 -3.55 7.89
N ARG A 113 -0.30 -2.55 8.06
CA ARG A 113 -1.60 -2.77 8.73
C ARG A 113 -2.62 -1.63 8.49
N ILE A 114 -3.58 -1.84 7.59
CA ILE A 114 -4.84 -1.07 7.59
C ILE A 114 -5.81 -1.85 8.48
N GLN A 115 -5.86 -1.53 9.77
CA GLN A 115 -6.77 -2.22 10.69
C GLN A 115 -7.48 -1.23 11.59
N GLU A 116 -8.81 -1.35 11.55
CA GLU A 116 -9.85 -0.44 12.07
C GLU A 116 -10.06 0.78 11.16
N ASP A 117 -11.29 1.00 10.70
CA ASP A 117 -11.68 2.06 9.74
C ASP A 117 -11.26 3.48 10.15
N LYS A 118 -10.75 3.64 11.38
CA LYS A 118 -10.32 4.88 12.00
C LYS A 118 -8.81 5.01 12.19
N ILE A 119 -8.04 3.91 12.25
CA ILE A 119 -6.60 3.95 12.57
C ILE A 119 -5.79 3.31 11.44
N ILE A 120 -4.94 4.11 10.80
CA ILE A 120 -4.08 3.67 9.70
C ILE A 120 -2.64 3.57 10.19
N ARG A 121 -1.96 2.45 9.93
CA ARG A 121 -0.55 2.26 10.28
C ARG A 121 0.28 2.14 9.01
N ILE A 122 1.32 2.97 8.91
CA ILE A 122 2.20 3.09 7.74
C ILE A 122 3.63 2.87 8.20
N GLU A 123 4.25 1.76 7.81
CA GLU A 123 5.66 1.52 8.06
C GLU A 123 6.50 2.16 6.94
N VAL A 124 7.44 3.00 7.34
CA VAL A 124 8.27 3.84 6.49
C VAL A 124 9.67 3.23 6.41
N ILE A 125 10.02 2.69 5.25
CA ILE A 125 11.32 2.04 5.05
C ILE A 125 12.27 3.00 4.31
N TYR A 126 11.80 3.72 3.30
CA TYR A 126 12.60 4.69 2.53
C TYR A 126 11.81 5.97 2.25
N PHE A 127 12.55 7.04 1.93
CA PHE A 127 12.01 8.38 1.75
C PHE A 127 12.54 9.01 0.45
N THR A 128 11.69 9.10 -0.59
CA THR A 128 12.02 9.76 -1.87
C THR A 128 10.89 10.67 -2.36
N PRO A 129 11.14 11.64 -3.27
CA PRO A 129 10.07 12.48 -3.82
C PRO A 129 8.94 11.70 -4.50
N ILE A 130 9.26 10.65 -5.26
CA ILE A 130 8.28 9.80 -5.94
C ILE A 130 7.35 9.16 -4.90
N THR A 131 7.93 8.65 -3.82
CA THR A 131 7.14 7.96 -2.80
C THR A 131 6.26 8.89 -2.01
N MET A 132 6.65 10.16 -1.85
CA MET A 132 5.79 11.13 -1.18
C MET A 132 4.50 11.38 -1.93
N SER A 133 4.55 11.43 -3.26
CA SER A 133 3.34 11.55 -4.07
C SER A 133 2.38 10.38 -3.82
N VAL A 134 2.91 9.15 -3.78
CA VAL A 134 2.07 7.97 -3.54
C VAL A 134 1.54 7.93 -2.11
N LEU A 135 2.38 8.21 -1.11
CA LEU A 135 1.97 8.28 0.28
C LEU A 135 0.89 9.35 0.49
N GLN A 136 1.06 10.51 -0.14
CA GLN A 136 0.11 11.61 -0.04
C GLN A 136 -1.26 11.22 -0.60
N ASN A 137 -1.31 10.59 -1.78
CA ASN A 137 -2.56 10.10 -2.35
C ASN A 137 -3.21 9.03 -1.46
N LEU A 138 -2.41 8.11 -0.90
CA LEU A 138 -2.90 7.09 0.02
C LEU A 138 -3.52 7.73 1.27
N VAL A 139 -2.82 8.66 1.90
CA VAL A 139 -3.30 9.38 3.07
C VAL A 139 -4.58 10.14 2.74
N ASP A 140 -4.61 10.89 1.64
CA ASP A 140 -5.80 11.63 1.21
C ASP A 140 -7.01 10.69 1.02
N ASP A 141 -6.82 9.51 0.46
CA ASP A 141 -7.88 8.52 0.28
C ASP A 141 -8.33 7.86 1.59
N MET A 142 -7.41 7.61 2.53
CA MET A 142 -7.77 7.09 3.85
C MET A 142 -8.53 8.13 4.69
N VAL A 143 -8.12 9.39 4.62
CA VAL A 143 -8.82 10.52 5.25
C VAL A 143 -10.25 10.63 4.70
N LYS A 144 -10.43 10.54 3.37
CA LYS A 144 -11.78 10.52 2.74
C LYS A 144 -12.64 9.33 3.22
N LYS A 145 -12.02 8.20 3.52
CA LYS A 145 -12.68 6.99 4.04
C LYS A 145 -13.01 7.05 5.53
N GLY A 146 -12.62 8.12 6.25
CA GLY A 146 -12.98 8.33 7.65
C GLY A 146 -11.87 7.98 8.65
N ALA A 147 -10.62 7.85 8.21
CA ALA A 147 -9.49 7.69 9.13
C ALA A 147 -9.41 8.88 10.10
N THR A 148 -9.27 8.60 11.39
CA THR A 148 -9.11 9.60 12.45
C THR A 148 -7.67 9.68 12.96
N VAL A 149 -6.88 8.62 12.78
CA VAL A 149 -5.48 8.54 13.20
C VAL A 149 -4.63 7.90 12.10
N ILE A 150 -3.46 8.47 11.85
CA ILE A 150 -2.42 7.89 10.97
C ILE A 150 -1.11 7.79 11.75
N ILE A 151 -0.60 6.56 11.90
CA ILE A 151 0.63 6.24 12.60
C ILE A 151 1.72 5.93 11.58
N PHE A 152 2.79 6.70 11.58
CA PHE A 152 3.98 6.46 10.76
C PHE A 152 5.06 5.77 11.61
N ASN A 153 5.36 4.51 11.29
CA ASN A 153 6.38 3.71 11.97
C ASN A 153 7.71 3.73 11.19
N PHE A 154 8.76 4.24 11.81
CA PHE A 154 10.09 4.40 11.21
C PHE A 154 11.11 3.35 11.67
N GLN A 155 10.69 2.32 12.40
CA GLN A 155 11.60 1.31 12.98
C GLN A 155 12.53 0.71 11.92
N ASN A 156 12.02 0.47 10.72
CA ASN A 156 12.76 -0.12 9.61
C ASN A 156 13.28 0.91 8.60
N MET A 157 13.33 2.19 8.96
CA MET A 157 13.75 3.26 8.06
C MET A 157 15.25 3.17 7.75
N ARG A 158 15.59 2.86 6.50
CA ARG A 158 16.98 2.71 6.03
C ARG A 158 17.52 4.00 5.42
N TYR A 159 16.71 4.77 4.70
CA TYR A 159 17.21 5.86 3.85
C TYR A 159 16.22 7.02 3.67
N ALA A 160 16.74 8.25 3.60
CA ALA A 160 15.95 9.46 3.34
C ALA A 160 16.67 10.42 2.38
N LYS A 161 16.02 10.84 1.28
CA LYS A 161 16.46 11.95 0.43
C LYS A 161 15.82 13.27 0.88
N MET A 162 16.56 14.38 0.73
CA MET A 162 16.12 15.73 1.15
C MET A 162 14.70 16.07 0.70
N GLY A 163 14.36 15.81 -0.56
CA GLY A 163 13.08 16.23 -1.15
C GLY A 163 11.84 15.56 -0.57
N GLY A 164 11.98 14.52 0.27
CA GLY A 164 10.80 13.99 0.90
C GLY A 164 10.39 14.72 2.19
N HIS A 165 11.30 15.34 2.94
CA HIS A 165 10.95 15.94 4.24
C HIS A 165 9.78 16.95 4.12
N SER A 166 9.78 17.77 3.08
CA SER A 166 8.67 18.68 2.76
C SER A 166 7.37 17.95 2.45
N GLY A 167 7.43 16.81 1.77
CA GLY A 167 6.27 15.94 1.53
C GLY A 167 5.66 15.41 2.83
N LEU A 168 6.49 15.04 3.81
CA LEU A 168 6.00 14.58 5.11
C LEU A 168 5.28 15.70 5.88
N VAL A 169 5.88 16.91 5.89
CA VAL A 169 5.27 18.08 6.52
C VAL A 169 3.93 18.40 5.86
N ASN A 170 3.87 18.40 4.53
CA ASN A 170 2.62 18.62 3.79
C ASN A 170 1.54 17.59 4.13
N ILE A 171 1.91 16.33 4.32
CA ILE A 171 0.98 15.27 4.73
C ILE A 171 0.45 15.56 6.13
N VAL A 172 1.32 15.95 7.07
CA VAL A 172 0.91 16.29 8.44
C VAL A 172 -0.04 17.48 8.47
N ASP A 173 0.29 18.57 7.78
CA ASP A 173 -0.54 19.77 7.72
C ASP A 173 -1.93 19.46 7.15
N ARG A 174 -1.99 18.67 6.07
CA ARG A 174 -3.27 18.21 5.50
C ARG A 174 -4.08 17.35 6.45
N CYS A 175 -3.44 16.41 7.15
CA CYS A 175 -4.15 15.59 8.14
C CYS A 175 -4.73 16.49 9.24
N LYS A 176 -3.95 17.45 9.73
CA LYS A 176 -4.37 18.41 10.74
C LYS A 176 -5.55 19.27 10.28
N GLU A 177 -5.52 19.79 9.05
CA GLU A 177 -6.64 20.53 8.44
C GLU A 177 -7.93 19.71 8.36
N LYS A 178 -7.82 18.38 8.28
CA LYS A 178 -8.94 17.45 8.21
C LYS A 178 -9.33 16.86 9.57
N GLY A 179 -8.70 17.29 10.66
CA GLY A 179 -8.95 16.77 12.01
C GLY A 179 -8.46 15.34 12.21
N VAL A 180 -7.49 14.89 11.42
CA VAL A 180 -6.87 13.57 11.51
C VAL A 180 -5.55 13.68 12.26
N ALA A 181 -5.42 12.93 13.34
CA ALA A 181 -4.20 12.91 14.15
C ALA A 181 -3.09 12.15 13.41
N THR A 182 -1.89 12.71 13.41
CA THR A 182 -0.69 12.02 12.92
C THR A 182 0.22 11.65 14.09
N LYS A 183 0.80 10.46 14.06
CA LYS A 183 1.70 9.97 15.11
C LYS A 183 2.97 9.41 14.48
N PHE A 184 4.11 9.64 15.12
CA PHE A 184 5.41 9.21 14.62
C PHE A 184 6.04 8.26 15.63
N VAL A 185 6.37 7.04 15.21
CA VAL A 185 6.89 6.02 16.13
C VAL A 185 8.22 5.47 15.67
N SER A 186 9.06 5.12 16.63
CA SER A 186 10.32 4.40 16.42
C SER A 186 11.27 5.07 15.40
N ILE A 187 11.37 6.40 15.42
CA ILE A 187 12.31 7.13 14.55
C ILE A 187 13.75 6.81 14.99
N PRO A 188 14.61 6.24 14.11
CA PRO A 188 15.99 5.95 14.46
C PRO A 188 16.73 7.23 14.88
N GLU A 189 17.56 7.17 15.92
CA GLU A 189 18.25 8.33 16.50
C GLU A 189 18.99 9.18 15.45
N LYS A 190 19.73 8.51 14.54
CA LYS A 190 20.42 9.16 13.43
C LYS A 190 19.49 9.98 12.52
N ARG A 191 18.24 9.53 12.35
CA ARG A 191 17.21 10.22 11.55
C ARG A 191 16.58 11.36 12.32
N MET A 192 16.37 11.18 13.63
CA MET A 192 15.92 12.25 14.52
C MET A 192 16.86 13.45 14.51
N ILE A 193 18.19 13.21 14.50
CA ILE A 193 19.19 14.29 14.38
C ILE A 193 18.97 15.09 13.09
N VAL A 194 18.78 14.41 11.96
CA VAL A 194 18.52 15.07 10.66
C VAL A 194 17.22 15.87 10.71
N PHE A 195 16.14 15.31 11.27
CA PHE A 195 14.87 16.02 11.41
C PHE A 195 14.99 17.28 12.26
N LYS A 196 15.73 17.21 13.37
CA LYS A 196 16.03 18.37 14.24
C LYS A 196 16.86 19.42 13.52
N MET A 197 17.89 19.01 12.77
CA MET A 197 18.72 19.92 11.98
C MET A 197 17.91 20.66 10.91
N LEU A 198 16.90 20.00 10.33
CA LEU A 198 16.00 20.58 9.34
C LEU A 198 14.79 21.31 9.97
N GLY A 199 14.64 21.27 11.30
CA GLY A 199 13.48 21.83 12.03
C GLY A 199 12.16 21.13 11.74
N VAL A 200 12.19 19.94 11.15
CA VAL A 200 11.02 19.16 10.74
C VAL A 200 10.35 18.49 11.94
N ASP A 201 11.11 18.19 12.99
CA ASP A 201 10.63 17.62 14.25
C ASP A 201 9.54 18.48 14.91
N ARG A 202 9.60 19.80 14.72
CA ARG A 202 8.59 20.75 15.23
C ARG A 202 7.21 20.56 14.64
N PHE A 203 7.12 19.87 13.50
CA PHE A 203 5.87 19.58 12.81
C PHE A 203 5.29 18.21 13.18
N PHE A 204 5.97 17.40 14.00
CA PHE A 204 5.49 16.07 14.37
C PHE A 204 4.72 16.12 15.70
N PRO A 205 3.37 16.06 15.68
CA PRO A 205 2.57 16.07 16.89
C PRO A 205 2.69 14.72 17.62
N GLY A 206 3.74 14.59 18.43
CA GLY A 206 4.03 13.40 19.21
C GLY A 206 4.96 12.43 18.48
N ILE A 207 6.14 12.23 19.07
CA ILE A 207 7.10 11.21 18.68
C ILE A 207 7.14 10.19 19.81
N TYR A 208 6.82 8.94 19.51
CA TYR A 208 6.70 7.86 20.49
C TYR A 208 7.77 6.79 20.25
N VAL A 209 8.05 6.03 21.30
CA VAL A 209 9.03 4.94 21.24
C VAL A 209 8.51 3.78 20.37
N ASP A 210 7.22 3.48 20.49
CA ASP A 210 6.53 2.39 19.80
C ASP A 210 5.07 2.74 19.47
N GLU A 211 4.38 1.81 18.80
CA GLU A 211 2.98 1.97 18.40
C GLU A 211 2.00 1.93 19.59
N GLU A 212 2.32 1.22 20.67
CA GLU A 212 1.44 1.07 21.83
C GLU A 212 1.26 2.41 22.54
N ALA A 213 2.37 3.10 22.82
CA ALA A 213 2.35 4.45 23.41
C ALA A 213 1.63 5.48 22.52
N ALA A 214 1.75 5.34 21.19
CA ALA A 214 1.03 6.21 20.25
C ALA A 214 -0.48 5.97 20.24
N LEU A 215 -0.92 4.72 20.45
CA LEU A 215 -2.33 4.35 20.49
C LEU A 215 -2.97 4.78 21.81
N GLU A 216 -2.29 4.65 22.95
CA GLU A 216 -2.77 5.11 24.26
C GLU A 216 -3.12 6.60 24.22
N ASP A 217 -2.25 7.42 23.61
CA ASP A 217 -2.47 8.86 23.43
C ASP A 217 -3.66 9.21 22.52
N CYS A 218 -4.13 8.27 21.68
CA CYS A 218 -5.32 8.46 20.85
C CYS A 218 -6.63 8.09 21.57
N THR A 219 -6.55 7.42 22.72
CA THR A 219 -7.72 6.96 23.49
C THR A 219 -8.11 7.88 24.64
N MET A 220 -7.31 8.92 24.92
CA MET A 220 -7.56 9.97 25.91
C MET A 220 -8.28 11.17 25.29
#